data_AF-A0A183JAN8-F1
#
_entry.id   AF-A0A183JAN8-F1
#
_cell.length_a   1.000
_cell.length_b   1.000
_cell.length_c   1.000
_cell.angle_alpha   90.00
_cell.angle_beta   90.00
_cell.angle_gamma   90.00
#
_symmetry.space_group_name_H-M   'P 1'
#
loop_
_entity.id
_entity.type
_entity.pdbx_description
1 polymer ?
#
loop_
_entity_poly.entity_id
_entity_poly.type
_entity_poly.pdbx_seq_one_letter_code
_entity_poly.pdbx_strand_id
1 'polypeptide(L)'
;MHGEIVGANAVKALRVLFPDRKWNFVEVTVDRAELMLNRNEHIKHSLKPMVSVIDDSIGCALWFAARGRGTVNGKKYISPAKYVYIGMGSDELLAGYSRHRQVFRTGGWKALAQQLKIELSRMWERNSGRDDRVFFDNCRVSLLPYVDEDFVAAVNQLPIWVKADLRYKRGIGEKIILRAALWKLGFGSLAFGNKIAIQFGSRIAKFEKRSEKGSDICDRLL
;
A
#
# COMPACT_ATOMS: atom_id res chain seq x y z
N MET A 1 -1.75 12.77 -11.28
CA MET A 1 -3.20 12.57 -11.50
C MET A 1 -3.82 11.40 -10.75
N HIS A 2 -3.83 10.11 -11.16
CA HIS A 2 -4.77 9.16 -10.50
C HIS A 2 -4.53 8.92 -8.98
N GLY A 3 -3.29 8.67 -8.51
CA GLY A 3 -3.01 8.51 -7.07
C GLY A 3 -3.14 9.80 -6.26
N GLU A 4 -2.70 10.92 -6.83
CA GLU A 4 -2.80 12.27 -6.29
C GLU A 4 -4.25 12.72 -6.08
N ILE A 5 -5.12 12.48 -7.06
CA ILE A 5 -6.56 12.80 -6.98
C ILE A 5 -7.22 11.99 -5.86
N VAL A 6 -6.92 10.69 -5.76
CA VAL A 6 -7.44 9.83 -4.69
C VAL A 6 -6.96 10.32 -3.32
N GLY A 7 -5.66 10.63 -3.18
CA GLY A 7 -5.10 11.16 -1.95
C GLY A 7 -5.70 12.50 -1.52
N ALA A 8 -5.84 13.44 -2.46
CA ALA A 8 -6.44 14.75 -2.21
C ALA A 8 -7.91 14.63 -1.78
N ASN A 9 -8.69 13.76 -2.44
CA ASN A 9 -10.08 13.50 -2.07
C ASN A 9 -10.19 12.86 -0.68
N ALA A 10 -9.30 11.92 -0.35
CA ALA A 10 -9.26 11.30 0.97
C ALA A 10 -8.97 12.33 2.08
N VAL A 11 -7.98 13.21 1.88
CA VAL A 11 -7.69 14.29 2.86
C VAL A 11 -8.84 15.28 2.96
N LYS A 12 -9.51 15.60 1.85
CA LYS A 12 -10.70 16.46 1.88
C LYS A 12 -11.80 15.86 2.77
N ALA A 13 -12.08 14.56 2.63
CA ALA A 13 -13.05 13.88 3.49
C ALA A 13 -12.60 13.83 4.96
N LEU A 14 -11.32 13.55 5.23
CA LEU A 14 -10.79 13.55 6.58
C LEU A 14 -10.93 14.90 7.29
N ARG A 15 -10.71 16.01 6.57
CA ARG A 15 -10.91 17.38 7.10
C ARG A 15 -12.37 17.68 7.45
N VAL A 16 -13.31 17.11 6.70
CA VAL A 16 -14.75 17.26 6.97
C VAL A 16 -15.19 16.40 8.15
N LEU A 17 -14.76 15.13 8.19
CA LEU A 17 -15.20 14.16 9.20
C LEU A 17 -14.51 14.36 10.55
N PHE A 18 -13.26 14.84 10.55
CA PHE A 18 -12.44 15.01 11.74
C PHE A 18 -11.82 16.42 11.76
N PRO A 19 -12.63 17.48 11.95
CA PRO A 19 -12.19 18.87 11.82
C PRO A 19 -11.20 19.29 12.92
N ASP A 20 -11.28 18.68 14.10
CA ASP A 20 -10.40 18.99 15.24
C ASP A 20 -8.95 18.53 15.02
N ARG A 21 -8.70 17.71 13.98
CA ARG A 21 -7.36 17.24 13.61
C ARG A 21 -6.81 18.06 12.46
N LYS A 22 -5.57 18.52 12.62
CA LYS A 22 -4.82 19.13 11.51
C LYS A 22 -4.39 18.06 10.49
N TRP A 23 -4.94 18.14 9.28
CA TRP A 23 -4.58 17.26 8.16
C TRP A 23 -3.70 17.97 7.13
N ASN A 24 -2.42 17.60 7.08
CA ASN A 24 -1.48 18.07 6.08
C ASN A 24 -1.38 17.04 4.93
N PHE A 25 -1.74 17.43 3.72
CA PHE A 25 -1.47 16.63 2.52
C PHE A 25 -0.08 17.03 2.01
N VAL A 26 0.90 16.14 2.18
CA VAL A 26 2.29 16.38 1.78
C VAL A 26 2.49 15.78 0.39
N GLU A 27 2.67 16.64 -0.60
CA GLU A 27 2.91 16.23 -1.98
C GLU A 27 4.40 15.92 -2.17
N VAL A 28 4.68 14.70 -2.62
CA VAL A 28 6.04 14.21 -2.87
C VAL A 28 6.25 14.11 -4.37
N THR A 29 6.89 15.13 -4.94
CA THR A 29 7.33 15.13 -6.33
C THR A 29 8.82 14.81 -6.37
N VAL A 30 9.20 13.88 -7.24
CA VAL A 30 10.57 13.38 -7.36
C VAL A 30 10.92 13.35 -8.84
N ASP A 31 12.05 13.96 -9.19
CA ASP A 31 12.55 13.90 -10.57
C ASP A 31 13.45 12.68 -10.79
N ARG A 32 13.86 12.46 -12.05
CA ARG A 32 14.67 11.30 -12.41
C ARG A 32 16.06 11.32 -11.77
N ALA A 33 16.68 12.50 -11.66
CA ALA A 33 18.02 12.62 -11.11
C ALA A 33 18.00 12.30 -9.60
N GLU A 34 17.05 12.88 -8.89
CA GLU A 34 16.81 12.61 -7.47
C GLU A 34 16.49 11.13 -7.22
N LEU A 35 15.64 10.52 -8.05
CA LEU A 35 15.35 9.08 -7.98
C LEU A 35 16.61 8.25 -8.13
N MET A 36 17.42 8.50 -9.17
CA MET A 36 18.63 7.72 -9.41
C MET A 36 19.66 7.87 -8.30
N LEU A 37 19.86 9.09 -7.79
CA LEU A 37 20.78 9.38 -6.69
C LEU A 37 20.40 8.57 -5.44
N ASN A 38 19.18 8.78 -4.92
CA ASN A 38 18.75 8.12 -3.69
C ASN A 38 18.58 6.61 -3.87
N ARG A 39 18.27 6.14 -5.08
CA ARG A 39 18.24 4.70 -5.38
C ARG A 39 19.63 4.08 -5.19
N ASN A 40 20.64 4.73 -5.74
CA ASN A 40 22.01 4.22 -5.74
C ASN A 40 22.70 4.34 -4.38
N GLU A 41 22.40 5.39 -3.61
CA GLU A 41 23.04 5.65 -2.33
C GLU A 41 22.34 4.97 -1.15
N HIS A 42 21.02 4.85 -1.20
CA HIS A 42 20.21 4.41 -0.06
C HIS A 42 19.36 3.19 -0.41
N ILE A 43 18.38 3.38 -1.30
CA ILE A 43 17.24 2.46 -1.44
C ILE A 43 17.69 1.05 -1.79
N LYS A 44 18.60 0.89 -2.76
CA LYS A 44 19.05 -0.45 -3.18
C LYS A 44 19.61 -1.30 -2.04
N HIS A 45 20.23 -0.66 -1.05
CA HIS A 45 20.80 -1.34 0.12
C HIS A 45 19.70 -1.78 1.09
N SER A 46 18.68 -0.94 1.31
CA SER A 46 17.51 -1.28 2.14
C SER A 46 16.66 -2.42 1.58
N LEU A 47 16.70 -2.64 0.25
CA LEU A 47 15.90 -3.68 -0.41
C LEU A 47 16.51 -5.09 -0.33
N LYS A 48 17.84 -5.24 -0.21
CA LYS A 48 18.53 -6.54 -0.10
C LYS A 48 17.83 -7.44 0.94
N PRO A 49 17.62 -8.74 0.75
CA PRO A 49 18.09 -9.56 -0.36
C PRO A 49 17.16 -9.50 -1.58
N MET A 50 16.12 -8.66 -1.56
CA MET A 50 15.18 -8.55 -2.67
C MET A 50 15.84 -7.88 -3.86
N VAL A 51 15.62 -8.45 -5.06
CA VAL A 51 16.28 -8.01 -6.30
C VAL A 51 15.31 -7.86 -7.46
N SER A 52 14.00 -7.99 -7.25
CA SER A 52 13.05 -7.94 -8.37
C SER A 52 12.70 -6.51 -8.77
N VAL A 53 12.19 -6.34 -10.00
CA VAL A 53 11.71 -5.04 -10.50
C VAL A 53 10.57 -4.49 -9.65
N ILE A 54 9.67 -5.35 -9.16
CA ILE A 54 8.59 -4.89 -8.27
C ILE A 54 9.12 -4.41 -6.92
N ASP A 55 10.21 -5.00 -6.41
CA ASP A 55 10.85 -4.57 -5.15
C ASP A 55 11.51 -3.20 -5.30
N ASP A 56 12.23 -2.95 -6.40
CA ASP A 56 12.77 -1.62 -6.73
C ASP A 56 11.66 -0.56 -6.72
N SER A 57 10.56 -0.83 -7.43
CA SER A 57 9.50 0.14 -7.62
C SER A 57 8.68 0.42 -6.37
N ILE A 58 8.30 -0.62 -5.62
CA ILE A 58 7.62 -0.44 -4.34
C ILE A 58 8.56 0.22 -3.34
N GLY A 59 9.80 -0.25 -3.25
CA GLY A 59 10.83 0.28 -2.37
C GLY A 59 11.09 1.76 -2.57
N CYS A 60 11.30 2.19 -3.82
CA CYS A 60 11.48 3.59 -4.16
C CYS A 60 10.27 4.44 -3.75
N ALA A 61 9.05 4.00 -4.09
CA ALA A 61 7.85 4.75 -3.77
C ALA A 61 7.65 4.89 -2.25
N LEU A 62 7.90 3.83 -1.49
CA LEU A 62 7.82 3.85 -0.03
C LEU A 62 8.90 4.73 0.59
N TRP A 63 10.16 4.65 0.11
CA TRP A 63 11.26 5.44 0.64
C TRP A 63 11.01 6.95 0.49
N PHE A 64 10.57 7.37 -0.69
CA PHE A 64 10.22 8.77 -0.94
C PHE A 64 8.99 9.23 -0.17
N ALA A 65 8.03 8.35 0.14
CA ALA A 65 6.97 8.69 1.07
C ALA A 65 7.48 8.78 2.52
N ALA A 66 8.36 7.85 2.90
CA ALA A 66 8.92 7.70 4.24
C ALA A 66 9.89 8.82 4.64
N ARG A 67 10.58 9.49 3.71
CA ARG A 67 11.42 10.65 4.08
C ARG A 67 10.62 11.79 4.70
N GLY A 68 9.32 11.86 4.41
CA GLY A 68 8.40 12.89 4.91
C GLY A 68 8.79 14.32 4.51
N ARG A 69 9.46 14.46 3.36
CA ARG A 69 9.85 15.73 2.73
C ARG A 69 9.01 15.92 1.47
N GLY A 70 8.40 17.08 1.34
CA GLY A 70 7.58 17.41 0.17
C GLY A 70 7.08 18.85 0.24
N THR A 71 5.92 19.10 -0.33
CA THR A 71 5.26 20.41 -0.30
C THR A 71 3.87 20.32 0.32
N VAL A 72 3.46 21.36 1.03
CA VAL A 72 2.09 21.56 1.52
C VAL A 72 1.66 22.95 1.07
N ASN A 73 0.60 23.03 0.26
CA ASN A 73 0.12 24.28 -0.33
C ASN A 73 1.25 25.09 -1.02
N GLY A 74 2.10 24.40 -1.80
CA GLY A 74 3.24 24.99 -2.52
C GLY A 74 4.46 25.36 -1.66
N LYS A 75 4.41 25.19 -0.33
CA LYS A 75 5.54 25.48 0.56
C LYS A 75 6.28 24.21 0.95
N LYS A 76 7.62 24.25 0.97
CA LYS A 76 8.45 23.13 1.44
C LYS A 76 8.05 22.73 2.86
N TYR A 77 7.90 21.44 3.09
CA TYR A 77 7.47 20.87 4.35
C TYR A 77 8.27 19.62 4.69
N ILE A 78 8.63 19.50 5.98
CA ILE A 78 9.27 18.32 6.55
C ILE A 78 8.40 17.86 7.72
N SER A 79 7.93 16.62 7.65
CA SER A 79 7.11 16.01 8.70
C SER A 79 7.96 15.63 9.91
N PRO A 80 7.63 16.10 11.13
CA PRO A 80 8.33 15.71 12.35
C PRO A 80 7.93 14.31 12.86
N ALA A 81 6.94 13.67 12.24
CA ALA A 81 6.39 12.40 12.73
C ALA A 81 7.42 11.26 12.64
N LYS A 82 7.71 10.59 13.76
CA LYS A 82 8.57 9.40 13.76
C LYS A 82 7.83 8.13 13.40
N TYR A 83 6.54 8.06 13.73
CA TYR A 83 5.70 6.91 13.50
C TYR A 83 4.85 7.10 12.23
N VAL A 84 4.77 6.06 11.40
CA VAL A 84 4.01 6.08 10.14
C VAL A 84 3.05 4.90 10.13
N TYR A 85 1.76 5.18 10.05
CA TYR A 85 0.74 4.15 9.87
C TYR A 85 0.68 3.72 8.40
N ILE A 86 0.70 2.40 8.17
CA ILE A 86 0.70 1.81 6.83
C ILE A 86 -0.48 0.83 6.71
N GLY A 87 -1.21 0.93 5.60
CA GLY A 87 -2.35 0.05 5.29
C GLY A 87 -1.97 -1.34 4.76
N MET A 88 -0.71 -1.75 4.90
CA MET A 88 -0.20 -3.05 4.44
C MET A 88 -0.82 -4.18 5.26
N GLY A 89 -1.04 -5.32 4.62
CA GLY A 89 -1.75 -6.47 5.20
C GLY A 89 -3.25 -6.45 4.96
N SER A 90 -3.84 -5.27 4.67
CA SER A 90 -5.27 -5.19 4.37
C SER A 90 -5.68 -5.95 3.10
N ASP A 91 -4.79 -6.07 2.10
CA ASP A 91 -5.06 -6.79 0.87
C ASP A 91 -5.05 -8.31 1.09
N GLU A 92 -4.06 -8.81 1.81
CA GLU A 92 -3.86 -10.22 2.17
C GLU A 92 -4.94 -10.70 3.15
N LEU A 93 -5.34 -9.86 4.10
CA LEU A 93 -6.36 -10.21 5.11
C LEU A 93 -7.79 -10.18 4.55
N LEU A 94 -8.09 -9.22 3.65
CA LEU A 94 -9.46 -8.91 3.23
C LEU A 94 -9.70 -9.06 1.71
N ALA A 95 -8.89 -9.87 1.04
CA ALA A 95 -8.99 -10.20 -0.38
C ALA A 95 -8.94 -8.99 -1.34
N GLY A 96 -7.94 -8.12 -1.20
CA GLY A 96 -7.82 -6.88 -2.00
C GLY A 96 -7.16 -7.01 -3.38
N TYR A 97 -6.36 -8.05 -3.62
CA TYR A 97 -5.70 -8.26 -4.92
C TYR A 97 -6.63 -8.79 -6.00
N SER A 98 -6.40 -8.37 -7.25
CA SER A 98 -7.16 -8.86 -8.42
C SER A 98 -7.06 -10.38 -8.60
N ARG A 99 -5.91 -10.99 -8.27
CA ARG A 99 -5.69 -12.44 -8.33
C ARG A 99 -6.65 -13.23 -7.44
N HIS A 100 -7.11 -12.66 -6.33
CA HIS A 100 -8.06 -13.32 -5.43
C HIS A 100 -9.37 -13.62 -6.12
N ARG A 101 -9.79 -12.77 -7.06
CA ARG A 101 -10.98 -13.00 -7.87
C ARG A 101 -10.81 -14.17 -8.81
N GLN A 102 -9.62 -14.34 -9.39
CA GLN A 102 -9.32 -15.52 -10.22
C GLN A 102 -9.37 -16.80 -9.38
N VAL A 103 -8.73 -16.80 -8.21
CA VAL A 103 -8.74 -17.93 -7.27
C VAL A 103 -10.17 -18.28 -6.82
N PHE A 104 -10.98 -17.27 -6.53
CA PHE A 104 -12.39 -17.48 -6.18
C PHE A 104 -13.20 -18.05 -7.34
N ARG A 105 -12.98 -17.59 -8.57
CA ARG A 105 -13.69 -18.11 -9.75
C ARG A 105 -13.36 -19.57 -10.04
N THR A 106 -12.13 -20.01 -9.76
CA THR A 106 -11.70 -21.38 -10.04
C THR A 106 -12.01 -22.35 -8.90
N GLY A 107 -11.86 -21.93 -7.64
CA GLY A 107 -11.95 -22.83 -6.48
C GLY A 107 -12.90 -22.38 -5.37
N GLY A 108 -13.71 -21.35 -5.64
CA GLY A 108 -14.74 -20.86 -4.71
C GLY A 108 -14.17 -20.31 -3.40
N TRP A 109 -15.02 -20.31 -2.38
CA TRP A 109 -14.72 -19.76 -1.05
C TRP A 109 -13.56 -20.46 -0.34
N LYS A 110 -13.48 -21.79 -0.47
CA LYS A 110 -12.44 -22.60 0.18
C LYS A 110 -11.05 -22.26 -0.37
N ALA A 111 -10.91 -22.20 -1.70
CA ALA A 111 -9.64 -21.83 -2.33
C ALA A 111 -9.25 -20.40 -2.00
N LEU A 112 -10.20 -19.46 -1.97
CA LEU A 112 -9.93 -18.08 -1.58
C LEU A 112 -9.39 -18.01 -0.14
N ALA A 113 -10.08 -18.64 0.83
CA ALA A 113 -9.65 -18.64 2.22
C ALA A 113 -8.24 -19.25 2.41
N GLN A 114 -7.96 -20.36 1.71
CA GLN A 114 -6.64 -20.99 1.73
C GLN A 114 -5.56 -20.07 1.13
N GLN A 115 -5.85 -19.40 0.02
CA GLN A 115 -4.92 -18.46 -0.60
C GLN A 115 -4.58 -17.29 0.33
N LEU A 116 -5.58 -16.68 0.96
CA LEU A 116 -5.34 -15.57 1.90
C LEU A 116 -4.49 -16.02 3.10
N LYS A 117 -4.75 -17.23 3.62
CA LYS A 117 -3.96 -17.81 4.72
C LYS A 117 -2.47 -17.96 4.34
N ILE A 118 -2.19 -18.48 3.14
CA ILE A 118 -0.82 -18.64 2.63
C ILE A 118 -0.14 -17.29 2.42
N GLU A 119 -0.86 -16.30 1.91
CA GLU A 119 -0.30 -14.96 1.69
C GLU A 119 0.02 -14.25 3.00
N LEU A 120 -0.88 -14.32 3.97
CA LEU A 120 -0.67 -13.76 5.30
C LEU A 120 0.55 -14.39 5.99
N SER A 121 0.71 -15.72 5.91
CA SER A 121 1.83 -16.42 6.53
C SER A 121 3.19 -16.14 5.88
N ARG A 122 3.21 -15.63 4.64
CA ARG A 122 4.43 -15.28 3.88
C ARG A 122 4.70 -13.77 3.81
N MET A 123 3.86 -12.97 4.46
CA MET A 123 3.92 -11.52 4.37
C MET A 123 5.24 -10.96 4.93
N TRP A 124 5.70 -11.51 6.06
CA TRP A 124 6.92 -11.09 6.72
C TRP A 124 8.15 -11.27 5.82
N GLU A 125 8.22 -12.40 5.11
CA GLU A 125 9.32 -12.74 4.21
C GLU A 125 9.34 -11.86 2.96
N ARG A 126 8.16 -11.55 2.38
CA ARG A 126 8.06 -10.88 1.08
C ARG A 126 7.93 -9.36 1.12
N ASN A 127 7.17 -8.84 2.08
CA ASN A 127 6.77 -7.42 2.08
C ASN A 127 7.32 -6.71 3.32
N SER A 128 7.04 -7.22 4.52
CA SER A 128 7.26 -6.47 5.76
C SER A 128 8.74 -6.19 6.03
N GLY A 129 9.65 -7.16 5.78
CA GLY A 129 11.09 -6.95 6.01
C GLY A 129 11.73 -5.93 5.06
N ARG A 130 11.34 -5.93 3.78
CA ARG A 130 11.77 -4.91 2.80
C ARG A 130 11.30 -3.52 3.24
N ASP A 131 10.01 -3.42 3.55
CA ASP A 131 9.37 -2.14 3.81
C ASP A 131 9.89 -1.54 5.12
N ASP A 132 10.03 -2.33 6.18
CA ASP A 132 10.54 -1.86 7.46
C ASP A 132 11.94 -1.22 7.35
N ARG A 133 12.86 -1.86 6.61
CA ARG A 133 14.20 -1.30 6.35
C ARG A 133 14.17 0.00 5.54
N VAL A 134 13.23 0.12 4.61
CA VAL A 134 13.01 1.36 3.85
C VAL A 134 12.53 2.50 4.75
N PHE A 135 11.65 2.23 5.71
CA PHE A 135 11.22 3.23 6.70
C PHE A 135 12.36 3.58 7.67
N PHE A 136 13.11 2.58 8.12
CA PHE A 136 14.19 2.75 9.09
C PHE A 136 15.35 3.58 8.54
N ASP A 137 15.67 3.47 7.25
CA ASP A 137 16.67 4.33 6.58
C ASP A 137 16.33 5.83 6.69
N ASN A 138 15.04 6.16 6.84
CA ASN A 138 14.55 7.52 7.07
C ASN A 138 14.31 7.85 8.56
N CYS A 139 14.82 7.02 9.47
CA CYS A 139 14.60 7.09 10.92
C CYS A 139 13.12 7.11 11.30
N ARG A 140 12.27 6.37 10.56
CA ARG A 140 10.84 6.23 10.84
C ARG A 140 10.49 4.81 11.20
N VAL A 141 9.53 4.68 12.12
CA VAL A 141 8.98 3.41 12.58
C VAL A 141 7.65 3.19 11.88
N SER A 142 7.53 2.06 11.20
CA SER A 142 6.29 1.63 10.56
C SER A 142 5.34 1.00 11.57
N LEU A 143 4.07 1.41 11.56
CA LEU A 143 3.00 0.82 12.36
C LEU A 143 1.99 0.20 11.40
N LEU A 144 1.67 -1.09 11.60
CA LEU A 144 0.85 -1.86 10.68
C LEU A 144 -0.42 -2.39 11.36
N PRO A 145 -1.49 -1.57 11.49
CA PRO A 145 -2.70 -1.98 12.21
C PRO A 145 -3.41 -3.23 11.66
N TYR A 146 -3.26 -3.53 10.36
CA TYR A 146 -3.92 -4.68 9.73
C TYR A 146 -3.20 -6.02 9.96
N VAL A 147 -2.02 -6.01 10.58
CA VAL A 147 -1.28 -7.23 10.95
C VAL A 147 -1.14 -7.39 12.46
N ASP A 148 -1.79 -6.51 13.23
CA ASP A 148 -1.95 -6.67 14.66
C ASP A 148 -2.58 -8.04 14.97
N GLU A 149 -2.00 -8.77 15.94
CA GLU A 149 -2.32 -10.16 16.18
C GLU A 149 -3.78 -10.35 16.62
N ASP A 150 -4.27 -9.49 17.52
CA ASP A 150 -5.64 -9.51 18.03
C ASP A 150 -6.62 -9.15 16.91
N PHE A 151 -6.30 -8.13 16.11
CA PHE A 151 -7.12 -7.75 14.96
C PHE A 151 -7.19 -8.88 13.92
N VAL A 152 -6.07 -9.50 13.59
CA VAL A 152 -5.99 -10.62 12.65
C VAL A 152 -6.76 -11.83 13.18
N ALA A 153 -6.62 -12.15 14.47
CA ALA A 153 -7.33 -13.25 15.11
C ALA A 153 -8.86 -13.02 15.04
N ALA A 154 -9.32 -11.83 15.42
CA ALA A 154 -10.73 -11.46 15.37
C ALA A 154 -11.28 -11.52 13.93
N VAL A 155 -10.57 -10.94 12.97
CA VAL A 155 -10.99 -10.99 11.55
C VAL A 155 -10.98 -12.42 11.02
N ASN A 156 -10.04 -13.27 11.45
CA ASN A 156 -9.97 -14.66 10.99
C ASN A 156 -11.13 -15.55 11.44
N GLN A 157 -11.81 -15.20 12.52
CA GLN A 157 -13.04 -15.88 12.95
C GLN A 157 -14.23 -15.59 12.04
N LEU A 158 -14.20 -14.50 11.27
CA LEU A 158 -15.29 -14.13 10.38
C LEU A 158 -15.34 -15.04 9.14
N PRO A 159 -16.55 -15.40 8.67
CA PRO A 159 -16.69 -16.10 7.40
C PRO A 159 -16.14 -15.28 6.23
N ILE A 160 -15.56 -15.97 5.24
CA ILE A 160 -14.86 -15.31 4.12
C ILE A 160 -15.78 -14.36 3.33
N TRP A 161 -17.07 -14.69 3.18
CA TRP A 161 -18.05 -13.87 2.48
C TRP A 161 -18.37 -12.54 3.18
N VAL A 162 -18.10 -12.43 4.48
CA VAL A 162 -18.20 -11.16 5.23
C VAL A 162 -16.98 -10.27 4.95
N LYS A 163 -15.80 -10.88 4.73
CA LYS A 163 -14.57 -10.16 4.41
C LYS A 163 -14.58 -9.64 2.98
N ALA A 164 -15.04 -10.47 2.05
CA ALA A 164 -15.11 -10.15 0.63
C ALA A 164 -16.15 -11.01 -0.08
N ASP A 165 -16.83 -10.43 -1.06
CA ASP A 165 -17.71 -11.16 -1.98
C ASP A 165 -17.35 -10.81 -3.41
N LEU A 166 -16.53 -11.68 -4.00
CA LEU A 166 -15.94 -11.49 -5.31
C LEU A 166 -16.91 -11.84 -6.45
N ARG A 167 -18.20 -12.05 -6.16
CA ARG A 167 -19.28 -12.04 -7.17
C ARG A 167 -19.65 -10.61 -7.56
N TYR A 168 -19.57 -9.66 -6.63
CA TYR A 168 -19.79 -8.23 -6.94
C TYR A 168 -18.69 -7.68 -7.84
N LYS A 169 -18.98 -6.57 -8.54
CA LYS A 169 -18.01 -5.88 -9.41
C LYS A 169 -16.76 -5.43 -8.65
N ARG A 170 -15.67 -5.22 -9.39
CA ARG A 170 -14.43 -4.66 -8.85
C ARG A 170 -14.68 -3.31 -8.19
N GLY A 171 -14.06 -3.11 -7.04
CA GLY A 171 -14.20 -1.89 -6.24
C GLY A 171 -15.36 -1.92 -5.24
N ILE A 172 -16.11 -3.03 -5.21
CA ILE A 172 -17.17 -3.30 -4.21
C ILE A 172 -16.88 -4.62 -3.50
N GLY A 173 -16.67 -5.70 -4.26
CA GLY A 173 -16.60 -7.05 -3.71
C GLY A 173 -15.35 -7.35 -2.88
N GLU A 174 -14.25 -6.62 -3.12
CA GLU A 174 -13.02 -6.74 -2.33
C GLU A 174 -13.13 -5.94 -1.03
N LYS A 175 -12.61 -6.46 0.10
CA LYS A 175 -12.54 -5.76 1.39
C LYS A 175 -13.88 -5.24 1.93
N ILE A 176 -14.98 -5.97 1.73
CA ILE A 176 -16.35 -5.54 2.09
C ILE A 176 -16.43 -5.01 3.52
N ILE A 177 -15.88 -5.72 4.50
CA ILE A 177 -15.92 -5.29 5.90
C ILE A 177 -15.27 -3.92 6.12
N LEU A 178 -14.13 -3.67 5.47
CA LEU A 178 -13.44 -2.38 5.53
C LEU A 178 -14.26 -1.28 4.86
N ARG A 179 -14.88 -1.58 3.72
CA ARG A 179 -15.75 -0.63 3.01
C ARG A 179 -16.99 -0.29 3.84
N ALA A 180 -17.59 -1.28 4.48
CA ALA A 180 -18.72 -1.07 5.37
C ALA A 180 -18.33 -0.20 6.58
N ALA A 181 -17.14 -0.42 7.16
CA ALA A 181 -16.61 0.43 8.22
C ALA A 181 -16.41 1.88 7.76
N LEU A 182 -15.76 2.09 6.60
CA LEU A 182 -15.58 3.43 6.02
C LEU A 182 -16.91 4.12 5.72
N TRP A 183 -17.89 3.37 5.20
CA TRP A 183 -19.23 3.88 4.96
C TRP A 183 -19.91 4.34 6.26
N LYS A 184 -19.86 3.52 7.32
CA LYS A 184 -20.39 3.87 8.65
C LYS A 184 -19.70 5.09 9.26
N LEU A 185 -18.42 5.28 8.97
CA LEU A 185 -17.64 6.45 9.40
C LEU A 185 -17.92 7.72 8.56
N GLY A 186 -18.81 7.65 7.56
CA GLY A 186 -19.21 8.82 6.77
C GLY A 186 -18.33 9.11 5.56
N PHE A 187 -17.42 8.22 5.15
CA PHE A 187 -16.56 8.42 3.98
C PHE A 187 -17.33 8.34 2.64
N GLY A 188 -18.60 7.92 2.65
CA GLY A 188 -19.46 7.91 1.47
C GLY A 188 -18.86 7.15 0.30
N SER A 189 -18.81 7.78 -0.88
CA SER A 189 -18.30 7.16 -2.10
C SER A 189 -16.83 6.75 -2.04
N LEU A 190 -16.02 7.35 -1.15
CA LEU A 190 -14.59 7.00 -0.97
C LEU A 190 -14.40 5.62 -0.34
N ALA A 191 -15.44 5.06 0.28
CA ALA A 191 -15.42 3.66 0.72
C ALA A 191 -15.33 2.69 -0.47
N PHE A 192 -15.67 3.14 -1.69
CA PHE A 192 -15.67 2.35 -2.91
C PHE A 192 -14.53 2.77 -3.83
N GLY A 193 -14.02 1.81 -4.60
CA GLY A 193 -12.94 2.07 -5.54
C GLY A 193 -12.03 0.88 -5.75
N ASN A 194 -11.42 0.83 -6.92
CA ASN A 194 -10.49 -0.22 -7.28
C ASN A 194 -9.19 -0.07 -6.52
N LYS A 195 -8.67 -1.18 -6.00
CA LYS A 195 -7.31 -1.20 -5.42
C LYS A 195 -6.30 -0.86 -6.50
N ILE A 196 -5.41 0.08 -6.19
CA ILE A 196 -4.27 0.47 -7.02
C ILE A 196 -3.01 0.20 -6.21
N ALA A 197 -2.04 -0.50 -6.78
CA ALA A 197 -0.76 -0.74 -6.12
C ALA A 197 0.09 0.54 -6.14
N ILE A 198 0.91 0.75 -5.10
CA ILE A 198 1.63 2.01 -4.90
C ILE A 198 2.52 2.38 -6.09
N GLN A 199 3.17 1.41 -6.73
CA GLN A 199 4.03 1.64 -7.88
C GLN A 199 3.29 2.19 -9.12
N PHE A 200 2.01 1.85 -9.25
CA PHE A 200 1.16 2.40 -10.32
C PHE A 200 0.56 3.75 -9.91
N GLY A 201 0.19 3.90 -8.64
CA GLY A 201 -0.35 5.14 -8.08
C GLY A 201 0.66 6.29 -8.09
N SER A 202 1.91 6.01 -7.72
CA SER A 202 3.05 6.95 -7.73
C SER A 202 3.63 7.18 -9.13
N ARG A 203 3.27 6.32 -10.10
CA ARG A 203 3.83 6.29 -11.47
C ARG A 203 5.34 5.99 -11.52
N ILE A 204 5.93 5.48 -10.44
CA ILE A 204 7.33 5.05 -10.43
C ILE A 204 7.58 3.97 -11.50
N ALA A 205 6.58 3.13 -11.79
CA ALA A 205 6.65 2.11 -12.83
C ALA A 205 6.87 2.67 -14.24
N LYS A 206 6.67 3.97 -14.46
CA LYS A 206 7.02 4.62 -15.75
C LYS A 206 8.51 4.79 -15.97
N PHE A 207 9.32 4.67 -14.91
CA PHE A 207 10.77 4.73 -14.97
C PHE A 207 11.40 3.33 -15.21
N GLU A 208 10.58 2.28 -15.25
CA GLU A 208 10.99 0.91 -15.64
C GLU A 208 11.09 0.78 -17.16
N LYS A 209 11.88 -0.17 -17.65
CA LYS A 209 11.90 -0.49 -19.09
C LYS A 209 10.59 -1.20 -19.45
N ARG A 210 10.01 -0.87 -20.60
CA ARG A 210 8.74 -1.51 -21.07
C ARG A 210 8.82 -3.05 -21.20
N SER A 211 10.03 -3.58 -21.37
CA SER A 211 10.28 -5.02 -21.53
C SER A 211 10.41 -5.77 -20.21
N GLU A 212 10.60 -5.08 -19.08
CA GLU A 212 10.79 -5.69 -17.77
C GLU A 212 9.46 -6.19 -17.21
N LYS A 213 9.45 -7.42 -16.69
CA LYS A 213 8.36 -7.94 -15.86
C LYS A 213 8.69 -7.70 -14.40
N GLY A 214 7.66 -7.52 -13.57
CA GLY A 214 7.84 -7.26 -12.14
C GLY A 214 8.63 -8.35 -11.39
N SER A 215 8.59 -9.60 -11.86
CA SER A 215 9.34 -10.72 -11.28
C SER A 215 10.79 -10.83 -11.75
N ASP A 216 11.19 -10.07 -12.77
CA ASP A 216 12.53 -10.15 -13.33
C ASP A 216 13.55 -9.57 -12.35
N ILE A 217 14.79 -10.04 -12.45
CA ILE A 217 15.91 -9.45 -11.70
C ILE A 217 16.10 -8.02 -12.20
N CYS A 218 16.18 -7.10 -11.25
CA CYS A 218 16.34 -5.68 -11.51
C CYS A 218 17.82 -5.32 -11.51
N ASP A 219 18.40 -5.12 -12.70
CA ASP A 219 19.80 -4.69 -12.87
C ASP A 219 20.17 -3.44 -12.05
N ARG A 220 19.17 -2.60 -11.74
CA ARG A 220 19.35 -1.37 -10.96
C ARG A 220 19.63 -1.62 -9.47
N LEU A 221 19.38 -2.83 -8.99
CA LEU A 221 19.59 -3.24 -7.59
C LEU A 221 20.86 -4.09 -7.40
N LEU A 222 21.53 -4.42 -8.52
CA LEU A 222 22.77 -5.19 -8.52
C LEU A 222 23.98 -4.32 -8.20
#